data_AF-A0A8J8E7R3-F1
#
_entry.id   AF-A0A8J8E7R3-F1
#
_cell.length_a   1.000
_cell.length_b   1.000
_cell.length_c   1.000
_cell.angle_alpha   90.00
_cell.angle_beta   90.00
_cell.angle_gamma   90.00
#
_symmetry.space_group_name_H-M   'P 1'
#
loop_
_entity.id
_entity.type
_entity.pdbx_description
1 polymer ?
#
loop_
_entity_poly.entity_id
_entity_poly.type
_entity_poly.pdbx_seq_one_letter_code
_entity_poly.pdbx_strand_id
1 'polypeptide(L)'
;MSALASFLIVSAILAFNLARLLERWGYSKKDIVHLPEILDENSENVNFLKAVRESVHYHFTFWGVYVTVSPVYGPVKSALFVISIVAKVILLSPLMLPFFVLVVGIPAFLYFASKGELNKVMGLFAWIFWVSLASLVLLGILRFVALHASVPRGYSDFGTFRGPLLLVEDYPIFRGLFLLSTLGVLSGISGYLGTRYGNLSLLALLVIGIVSVFVDVRLLGVLVVIEW
;
A
#
# COMPACT_ATOMS: atom_id res chain seq x y z
N MET A 1 -24.53 7.06 17.03
CA MET A 1 -24.06 8.41 16.66
C MET A 1 -25.00 8.96 15.60
N SER A 2 -25.48 10.19 15.73
CA SER A 2 -26.27 10.83 14.67
C SER A 2 -25.38 11.08 13.44
N ALA A 3 -25.96 11.03 12.23
CA ALA A 3 -25.22 11.29 10.98
C ALA A 3 -24.46 12.63 11.01
N LEU A 4 -25.01 13.61 11.74
CA LEU A 4 -24.44 14.93 11.97
C LEU A 4 -23.13 14.86 12.77
N ALA A 5 -23.07 14.03 13.82
CA ALA A 5 -21.84 13.83 14.59
C ALA A 5 -20.75 13.13 13.77
N SER A 6 -21.12 12.16 12.93
CA SER A 6 -20.18 11.49 12.02
C SER A 6 -19.64 12.45 10.96
N PHE A 7 -20.50 13.29 10.36
CA PHE A 7 -20.09 14.31 9.41
C PHE A 7 -19.11 15.32 10.02
N LEU A 8 -19.38 15.79 11.25
CA LEU A 8 -18.49 16.73 11.94
C LEU A 8 -17.11 16.12 12.22
N ILE A 9 -17.04 14.84 12.60
CA ILE A 9 -15.76 14.16 12.85
C ILE A 9 -14.97 13.98 11.54
N VAL A 10 -15.63 13.56 10.46
CA VAL A 10 -15.00 13.41 9.13
C VAL A 10 -14.42 14.75 8.67
N SER A 11 -15.19 15.83 8.81
CA SER A 11 -14.78 17.18 8.43
C SER A 11 -13.64 17.71 9.31
N ALA A 12 -13.68 17.43 10.62
CA ALA A 12 -12.61 17.81 11.54
C ALA A 12 -11.28 17.10 11.21
N ILE A 13 -11.33 15.83 10.83
CA ILE A 13 -10.13 15.06 10.46
C ILE A 13 -9.58 15.53 9.11
N LEU A 14 -10.45 15.88 8.15
CA LEU A 14 -10.03 16.50 6.89
C LEU A 14 -9.30 17.81 7.14
N ALA A 15 -9.90 18.66 7.97
CA ALA A 15 -9.33 19.94 8.34
C ALA A 15 -7.97 19.74 9.05
N PHE A 16 -7.87 18.79 9.98
CA PHE A 16 -6.61 18.49 10.64
C PHE A 16 -5.51 18.04 9.65
N ASN A 17 -5.84 17.17 8.71
CA ASN A 17 -4.89 16.69 7.70
C ASN A 17 -4.43 17.81 6.76
N LEU A 18 -5.35 18.66 6.32
CA LEU A 18 -5.04 19.82 5.48
C LEU A 18 -4.22 20.87 6.23
N ALA A 19 -4.50 21.11 7.51
CA ALA A 19 -3.73 22.05 8.34
C ALA A 19 -2.29 21.55 8.53
N ARG A 20 -2.10 20.24 8.67
CA ARG A 20 -0.77 19.61 8.73
C ARG A 20 -0.06 19.64 7.39
N LEU A 21 -0.80 19.57 6.28
CA LEU A 21 -0.24 19.73 4.94
C LEU A 21 0.23 21.17 4.75
N LEU A 22 -0.58 22.16 5.08
CA LEU A 22 -0.22 23.59 5.07
C LEU A 22 1.07 23.88 5.87
N GLU A 23 1.22 23.29 7.05
CA GLU A 23 2.44 23.38 7.87
C GLU A 23 3.71 22.91 7.14
N ARG A 24 3.60 21.87 6.28
CA ARG A 24 4.72 21.39 5.46
C ARG A 24 5.10 22.34 4.33
N TRP A 25 4.20 23.24 3.96
CA TRP A 25 4.39 24.24 2.91
C TRP A 25 4.69 25.64 3.48
N GLY A 26 4.97 25.74 4.78
CA GLY A 26 5.38 26.99 5.44
C GLY A 26 4.24 27.83 6.02
N TYR A 27 2.99 27.35 5.92
CA TYR A 27 1.81 28.04 6.48
C TYR A 27 1.55 27.62 7.92
N SER A 28 0.81 28.43 8.67
CA SER A 28 0.33 28.05 10.01
C SER A 28 -0.86 27.10 9.91
N LYS A 29 -1.03 26.22 10.90
CA LYS A 29 -2.23 25.36 11.01
C LYS A 29 -3.53 26.16 11.08
N LYS A 30 -3.46 27.40 11.58
CA LYS A 30 -4.62 28.30 11.68
C LYS A 30 -5.08 28.81 10.32
N ASP A 31 -4.18 28.80 9.33
CA ASP A 31 -4.45 29.34 8.00
C ASP A 31 -5.39 28.45 7.18
N ILE A 32 -5.80 27.29 7.73
CA ILE A 32 -6.81 26.45 7.10
C ILE A 32 -8.16 27.14 6.92
N VAL A 33 -8.48 28.13 7.75
CA VAL A 33 -9.71 28.93 7.58
C VAL A 33 -9.64 29.76 6.29
N HIS A 34 -8.42 30.08 5.84
CA HIS A 34 -8.10 30.81 4.61
C HIS A 34 -7.68 29.88 3.46
N LEU A 35 -7.97 28.58 3.56
CA LEU A 35 -7.59 27.60 2.55
C LEU A 35 -8.03 27.97 1.11
N PRO A 36 -9.22 28.55 0.85
CA PRO A 36 -9.60 28.99 -0.49
C PRO A 36 -8.66 30.07 -1.05
N GLU A 37 -8.29 31.05 -0.23
CA GLU A 37 -7.38 32.14 -0.61
C GLU A 37 -5.98 31.59 -0.91
N ILE A 38 -5.49 30.66 -0.09
CA ILE A 38 -4.19 29.99 -0.29
C ILE A 38 -4.19 29.13 -1.57
N LEU A 39 -5.32 28.49 -1.90
CA LEU A 39 -5.47 27.71 -3.12
C LEU A 39 -5.43 28.61 -4.36
N ASP A 40 -6.05 29.79 -4.30
CA ASP A 40 -6.03 30.77 -5.39
C ASP A 40 -4.63 31.38 -5.56
N GLU A 41 -3.95 31.73 -4.45
CA GLU A 41 -2.55 32.20 -4.46
C GLU A 41 -1.58 31.17 -5.04
N ASN A 42 -1.87 29.87 -4.83
CA ASN A 42 -1.05 28.76 -5.32
C ASN A 42 -1.65 28.08 -6.57
N SER A 43 -2.52 28.78 -7.31
CA SER A 43 -3.22 28.23 -8.48
C SER A 43 -2.27 27.74 -9.60
N GLU A 44 -1.07 28.33 -9.70
CA GLU A 44 -0.03 27.90 -10.64
C GLU A 44 0.95 26.86 -10.04
N ASN A 45 0.92 26.66 -8.72
CA ASN A 45 1.81 25.73 -8.03
C ASN A 45 1.24 24.30 -8.11
N VAL A 46 1.53 23.65 -9.22
CA VAL A 46 1.06 22.28 -9.54
C VAL A 46 1.37 21.27 -8.43
N ASN A 47 2.54 21.39 -7.77
CA ASN A 47 2.94 20.46 -6.71
C ASN A 47 2.11 20.64 -5.44
N PHE A 48 1.83 21.89 -5.05
CA PHE A 48 0.97 22.21 -3.91
C PHE A 48 -0.46 21.72 -4.17
N LEU A 49 -1.04 22.08 -5.32
CA LEU A 49 -2.39 21.68 -5.69
C LEU A 49 -2.55 20.16 -5.80
N LYS A 50 -1.54 19.47 -6.33
CA LYS A 50 -1.52 18.00 -6.38
C LYS A 50 -1.53 17.40 -4.97
N ALA A 51 -0.71 17.91 -4.05
CA ALA A 51 -0.66 17.42 -2.68
C ALA A 51 -1.99 17.63 -1.93
N VAL A 52 -2.61 18.81 -2.10
CA VAL A 52 -3.95 19.09 -1.52
C VAL A 52 -5.00 18.17 -2.12
N ARG A 53 -5.06 18.05 -3.45
CA ARG A 53 -6.00 17.16 -4.15
C ARG A 53 -5.86 15.71 -3.71
N GLU A 54 -4.63 15.19 -3.62
CA GLU A 54 -4.36 13.84 -3.16
C GLU A 54 -4.83 13.66 -1.71
N SER A 55 -4.54 14.61 -0.82
CA SER A 55 -4.99 14.55 0.58
C SER A 55 -6.52 14.48 0.70
N VAL A 56 -7.22 15.33 -0.06
CA VAL A 56 -8.69 15.34 -0.11
C VAL A 56 -9.22 14.03 -0.70
N HIS A 57 -8.64 13.55 -1.80
CA HIS A 57 -9.07 12.34 -2.48
C HIS A 57 -8.90 11.09 -1.60
N TYR A 58 -7.74 10.93 -0.95
CA TYR A 58 -7.52 9.81 -0.02
C TYR A 58 -8.46 9.87 1.18
N HIS A 59 -8.73 11.08 1.70
CA HIS A 59 -9.67 11.26 2.80
C HIS A 59 -11.09 10.83 2.40
N PHE A 60 -11.62 11.32 1.28
CA PHE A 60 -12.95 10.93 0.81
C PHE A 60 -13.05 9.46 0.43
N THR A 61 -11.98 8.86 -0.09
CA THR A 61 -11.96 7.42 -0.41
C THR A 61 -12.04 6.59 0.88
N PHE A 62 -11.21 6.88 1.88
CA PHE A 62 -11.21 6.19 3.16
C PHE A 62 -12.55 6.36 3.90
N TRP A 63 -13.05 7.59 3.98
CA TRP A 63 -14.29 7.88 4.69
C TRP A 63 -15.54 7.46 3.92
N GLY A 64 -15.51 7.45 2.59
CA GLY A 64 -16.57 6.91 1.75
C GLY A 64 -16.83 5.44 2.05
N VAL A 65 -15.76 4.62 2.06
CA VAL A 65 -15.86 3.20 2.43
C VAL A 65 -16.32 3.05 3.88
N TYR A 66 -15.80 3.86 4.81
CA TYR A 66 -16.23 3.82 6.21
C TYR A 66 -17.72 4.15 6.38
N VAL A 67 -18.24 5.19 5.72
CA VAL A 67 -19.64 5.63 5.80
C VAL A 67 -20.58 4.61 5.16
N THR A 68 -20.18 3.90 4.10
CA THR A 68 -21.00 2.84 3.51
C THR A 68 -21.18 1.64 4.45
N VAL A 69 -20.18 1.33 5.28
CA VAL A 69 -20.17 0.14 6.14
C VAL A 69 -20.68 0.44 7.56
N SER A 70 -20.54 1.69 8.03
CA SER A 70 -20.94 2.17 9.36
C SER A 70 -22.40 1.90 9.77
N PRO A 71 -23.41 2.09 8.89
CA PRO A 71 -24.81 1.82 9.22
C PRO A 71 -25.09 0.35 9.52
N VAL A 72 -24.30 -0.56 8.93
CA VAL A 72 -24.53 -2.02 9.00
C VAL A 72 -23.83 -2.62 10.22
N TYR A 73 -22.64 -2.12 10.59
CA TYR A 73 -21.80 -2.75 11.63
C TYR A 73 -21.51 -1.85 12.85
N GLY A 74 -21.83 -0.56 12.79
CA GLY A 74 -21.43 0.43 13.81
C GLY A 74 -19.98 0.92 13.65
N PRO A 75 -19.60 2.02 14.35
CA PRO A 75 -18.38 2.78 14.05
C PRO A 75 -17.08 1.99 14.26
N VAL A 76 -16.96 1.29 15.39
CA VAL A 76 -15.74 0.51 15.73
C VAL A 76 -15.53 -0.65 14.77
N LYS A 77 -16.60 -1.41 14.46
CA LYS A 77 -16.52 -2.55 13.55
C LYS A 77 -16.23 -2.12 12.11
N SER A 78 -16.72 -0.94 11.70
CA SER A 78 -16.47 -0.39 10.37
C SER A 78 -15.04 0.11 10.20
N ALA A 79 -14.45 0.70 11.24
CA ALA A 79 -13.02 1.04 11.24
C ALA A 79 -12.17 -0.23 11.11
N LEU A 80 -12.47 -1.27 11.89
CA LEU A 80 -11.79 -2.57 11.81
C LEU A 80 -11.95 -3.23 10.44
N PHE A 81 -13.13 -3.10 9.81
CA PHE A 81 -13.39 -3.60 8.46
C PHE A 81 -12.50 -2.91 7.43
N VAL A 82 -12.45 -1.58 7.43
CA VAL A 82 -11.59 -0.80 6.51
C VAL A 82 -10.12 -1.15 6.72
N ILE A 83 -9.66 -1.22 7.97
CA ILE A 83 -8.29 -1.62 8.31
C ILE A 83 -8.00 -3.04 7.78
N SER A 84 -8.96 -3.95 7.90
CA SER A 84 -8.81 -5.33 7.43
C SER A 84 -8.69 -5.40 5.90
N ILE A 85 -9.47 -4.60 5.16
CA ILE A 85 -9.34 -4.50 3.71
C ILE A 85 -7.97 -3.94 3.32
N VAL A 86 -7.55 -2.84 3.94
CA VAL A 86 -6.25 -2.22 3.64
C VAL A 86 -5.12 -3.20 3.93
N ALA A 87 -5.17 -3.89 5.08
CA ALA A 87 -4.21 -4.93 5.42
C ALA A 87 -4.20 -6.04 4.36
N LYS A 88 -5.35 -6.53 3.90
CA LYS A 88 -5.43 -7.53 2.84
C LYS A 88 -4.82 -7.07 1.53
N VAL A 89 -5.13 -5.84 1.10
CA VAL A 89 -4.55 -5.27 -0.12
C VAL A 89 -3.03 -5.23 -0.01
N ILE A 90 -2.49 -4.78 1.11
CA ILE A 90 -1.04 -4.76 1.35
C ILE A 90 -0.45 -6.17 1.36
N LEU A 91 -1.09 -7.12 2.05
CA LEU A 91 -0.63 -8.51 2.17
C LEU A 91 -0.65 -9.28 0.84
N LEU A 92 -1.62 -8.99 -0.02
CA LEU A 92 -1.79 -9.66 -1.32
C LEU A 92 -1.12 -8.91 -2.47
N SER A 93 -0.72 -7.65 -2.28
CA SER A 93 0.07 -6.88 -3.26
C SER A 93 1.33 -7.61 -3.79
N PRO A 94 2.02 -8.48 -3.01
CA PRO A 94 3.18 -9.22 -3.51
C PRO A 94 2.86 -10.19 -4.65
N LEU A 95 1.62 -10.65 -4.78
CA LEU A 95 1.20 -11.50 -5.91
C LEU A 95 1.31 -10.76 -7.25
N MET A 96 1.22 -9.42 -7.23
CA MET A 96 1.34 -8.61 -8.45
C MET A 96 2.80 -8.28 -8.78
N LEU A 97 3.75 -8.51 -7.87
CA LEU A 97 5.17 -8.17 -8.07
C LEU A 97 5.80 -8.83 -9.30
N PRO A 98 5.61 -10.14 -9.58
CA PRO A 98 6.22 -10.76 -10.76
C PRO A 98 5.81 -10.04 -12.05
N PHE A 99 4.53 -9.66 -12.15
CA PHE A 99 4.02 -8.86 -13.27
C PHE A 99 4.68 -7.49 -13.33
N PHE A 100 4.67 -6.72 -12.23
CA PHE A 100 5.26 -5.39 -12.20
C PHE A 100 6.76 -5.39 -12.49
N VAL A 101 7.52 -6.39 -12.03
CA VAL A 101 8.96 -6.46 -12.29
C VAL A 101 9.22 -6.90 -13.73
N LEU A 102 8.61 -7.98 -14.21
CA LEU A 102 8.94 -8.53 -15.53
C LEU A 102 8.30 -7.77 -16.70
N VAL A 103 7.04 -7.35 -16.56
CA VAL A 103 6.25 -6.78 -17.66
C VAL A 103 6.36 -5.27 -17.71
N VAL A 104 6.56 -4.61 -16.57
CA VAL A 104 6.65 -3.13 -16.50
C VAL A 104 8.07 -2.69 -16.18
N GLY A 105 8.66 -3.23 -15.11
CA GLY A 105 9.94 -2.80 -14.57
C GLY A 105 11.11 -3.02 -15.51
N ILE A 106 11.30 -4.26 -15.98
CA ILE A 106 12.41 -4.61 -16.89
C ILE A 106 12.30 -3.87 -18.24
N PRO A 107 11.14 -3.84 -18.92
CA PRO A 107 10.99 -3.05 -20.15
C PRO A 107 11.25 -1.56 -19.95
N ALA A 108 10.73 -0.97 -18.87
CA ALA A 108 10.99 0.43 -18.55
C ALA A 108 12.48 0.66 -18.26
N PHE A 109 13.12 -0.24 -17.51
CA PHE A 109 14.55 -0.19 -17.21
C PHE A 109 15.38 -0.20 -18.50
N LEU A 110 15.10 -1.13 -19.43
CA LEU A 110 15.78 -1.21 -20.72
C LEU A 110 15.57 0.04 -21.57
N TYR A 111 14.34 0.54 -21.64
CA TYR A 111 13.98 1.73 -22.41
C TYR A 111 14.68 2.99 -21.88
N PHE A 112 14.71 3.20 -20.57
CA PHE A 112 15.37 4.37 -20.00
C PHE A 112 16.89 4.21 -19.92
N ALA A 113 17.40 2.99 -19.79
CA ALA A 113 18.83 2.71 -19.91
C ALA A 113 19.37 3.05 -21.30
N SER A 114 18.63 2.70 -22.37
CA SER A 114 19.06 3.03 -23.75
C SER A 114 19.08 4.53 -24.03
N LYS A 115 18.33 5.32 -23.26
CA LYS A 115 18.30 6.79 -23.34
C LYS A 115 19.26 7.48 -22.36
N GLY A 116 19.95 6.73 -21.50
CA GLY A 116 20.77 7.31 -20.41
C GLY A 116 19.95 8.00 -19.32
N GLU A 117 18.65 7.70 -19.22
CA GLU A 117 17.69 8.37 -18.33
C GLU A 117 17.20 7.44 -17.21
N LEU A 118 18.04 6.53 -16.70
CA LEU A 118 17.70 5.55 -15.66
C LEU A 118 17.05 6.17 -14.40
N ASN A 119 17.31 7.45 -14.11
CA ASN A 119 16.67 8.16 -13.01
C ASN A 119 15.14 8.18 -13.13
N LYS A 120 14.58 8.14 -14.35
CA LYS A 120 13.12 8.14 -14.58
C LYS A 120 12.43 6.85 -14.13
N VAL A 121 13.16 5.72 -14.07
CA VAL A 121 12.60 4.44 -13.61
C VAL A 121 12.77 4.21 -12.11
N MET A 122 13.58 5.03 -11.42
CA MET A 122 13.83 4.87 -9.98
C MET A 122 12.56 4.97 -9.14
N GLY A 123 11.61 5.84 -9.52
CA GLY A 123 10.33 5.98 -8.82
C GLY A 123 9.51 4.68 -8.80
N LEU A 124 9.53 3.92 -9.90
CA LEU A 124 8.85 2.62 -9.99
C LEU A 124 9.47 1.60 -9.03
N PHE A 125 10.81 1.49 -9.03
CA PHE A 125 11.51 0.55 -8.16
C PHE A 125 11.46 0.96 -6.68
N ALA A 126 11.43 2.26 -6.38
CA ALA A 126 11.17 2.76 -5.04
C ALA A 126 9.76 2.42 -4.56
N TRP A 127 8.75 2.53 -5.43
CA TRP A 127 7.39 2.11 -5.10
C TRP A 127 7.32 0.59 -4.83
N ILE A 128 7.91 -0.23 -5.71
CA ILE A 128 8.04 -1.68 -5.53
C ILE A 128 8.70 -2.00 -4.17
N PHE A 129 9.79 -1.32 -3.85
CA PHE A 129 10.49 -1.48 -2.57
C PHE A 129 9.56 -1.20 -1.37
N TRP A 130 8.91 -0.03 -1.35
CA TRP A 130 8.11 0.40 -0.19
C TRP A 130 6.88 -0.47 0.03
N VAL A 131 6.18 -0.85 -1.04
CA VAL A 131 5.00 -1.73 -0.95
C VAL A 131 5.42 -3.12 -0.45
N SER A 132 6.50 -3.67 -0.99
CA SER A 132 7.02 -4.98 -0.59
C SER A 132 7.52 -4.99 0.85
N LEU A 133 8.20 -3.93 1.28
CA LEU A 133 8.66 -3.76 2.65
C LEU A 133 7.49 -3.63 3.62
N ALA A 134 6.46 -2.85 3.27
CA ALA A 134 5.25 -2.73 4.08
C ALA A 134 4.55 -4.08 4.25
N SER A 135 4.44 -4.87 3.17
CA SER A 135 3.90 -6.23 3.24
C SER A 135 4.76 -7.14 4.12
N LEU A 136 6.09 -7.11 3.98
CA LEU A 136 7.00 -7.93 4.78
C LEU A 136 6.91 -7.63 6.28
N VAL A 137 6.88 -6.35 6.65
CA VAL A 137 6.69 -5.91 8.04
C VAL A 137 5.33 -6.35 8.57
N LEU A 138 4.26 -6.15 7.79
CA LEU A 138 2.91 -6.51 8.19
C LEU A 138 2.74 -8.03 8.36
N LEU A 139 3.27 -8.83 7.43
CA LEU A 139 3.32 -10.29 7.53
C LEU A 139 4.05 -10.73 8.81
N GLY A 140 5.19 -10.11 9.12
CA GLY A 140 5.96 -10.40 10.33
C GLY A 140 5.18 -10.11 11.62
N ILE A 141 4.56 -8.92 11.69
CA ILE A 141 3.72 -8.53 12.84
C ILE A 141 2.54 -9.49 13.00
N LEU A 142 1.81 -9.76 11.93
CA LEU A 142 0.64 -10.62 11.98
C LEU A 142 1.01 -12.06 12.33
N ARG A 143 2.11 -12.60 11.80
CA ARG A 143 2.59 -13.94 12.18
C ARG A 143 3.00 -13.98 13.65
N PHE A 144 3.67 -12.93 14.15
CA PHE A 144 3.99 -12.83 15.57
C PHE A 144 2.73 -12.84 16.44
N VAL A 145 1.72 -12.03 16.07
CA VAL A 145 0.41 -11.99 16.76
C VAL A 145 -0.29 -13.34 16.69
N ALA A 146 -0.34 -13.99 15.52
CA ALA A 146 -0.99 -15.30 15.36
C ALA A 146 -0.34 -16.39 16.23
N LEU A 147 0.97 -16.31 16.47
CA LEU A 147 1.70 -17.29 17.27
C LEU A 147 1.61 -17.03 18.79
N HIS A 148 1.44 -15.77 19.22
CA HIS A 148 1.56 -15.39 20.64
C HIS A 148 0.27 -14.85 21.26
N ALA A 149 -0.69 -14.38 20.46
CA ALA A 149 -1.97 -13.91 20.95
C ALA A 149 -3.03 -15.02 20.82
N SER A 150 -3.74 -15.29 21.91
CA SER A 150 -4.93 -16.14 21.91
C SER A 150 -6.10 -15.41 21.24
N VAL A 151 -6.12 -15.37 19.90
CA VAL A 151 -7.20 -14.76 19.13
C VAL A 151 -8.44 -15.64 19.22
N PRO A 152 -9.60 -15.13 19.73
CA PRO A 152 -10.82 -15.92 19.84
C PRO A 152 -11.31 -16.42 18.48
N ARG A 153 -11.57 -17.73 18.37
CA ARG A 153 -11.99 -18.41 17.13
C ARG A 153 -13.42 -18.08 16.65
N GLY A 154 -14.06 -17.03 17.17
CA GLY A 154 -15.50 -16.74 16.96
C GLY A 154 -15.85 -15.70 15.88
N TYR A 155 -14.89 -14.96 15.32
CA TYR A 155 -15.17 -13.97 14.26
C TYR A 155 -14.74 -14.51 12.91
N SER A 156 -15.59 -15.32 12.27
CA SER A 156 -15.29 -16.06 11.04
C SER A 156 -15.53 -15.28 9.74
N ASP A 157 -15.86 -13.99 9.81
CA ASP A 157 -16.13 -13.23 8.58
C ASP A 157 -14.85 -12.73 7.93
N PHE A 158 -14.70 -13.05 6.65
CA PHE A 158 -13.65 -12.56 5.76
C PHE A 158 -13.55 -11.02 5.75
N GLY A 159 -14.57 -10.29 6.17
CA GLY A 159 -14.56 -8.82 6.35
C GLY A 159 -13.93 -8.33 7.66
N THR A 160 -13.62 -9.20 8.61
CA THR A 160 -13.08 -8.83 9.93
C THR A 160 -11.57 -9.04 10.03
N PHE A 161 -10.96 -8.54 11.12
CA PHE A 161 -9.52 -8.60 11.43
C PHE A 161 -8.91 -10.01 11.35
N ARG A 162 -9.75 -11.04 11.36
CA ARG A 162 -9.33 -12.43 11.17
C ARG A 162 -8.90 -12.77 9.74
N GLY A 163 -9.42 -12.10 8.72
CA GLY A 163 -9.02 -12.36 7.33
C GLY A 163 -7.51 -12.25 7.10
N PRO A 164 -6.85 -11.14 7.50
CA PRO A 164 -5.40 -11.02 7.50
C PRO A 164 -4.66 -12.08 8.33
N LEU A 165 -5.23 -12.51 9.47
CA LEU A 165 -4.64 -13.54 10.33
C LEU A 165 -4.63 -14.91 9.66
N LEU A 166 -5.68 -15.28 8.93
CA LEU A 166 -5.75 -16.56 8.21
C LEU A 166 -4.62 -16.70 7.19
N LEU A 167 -4.27 -15.62 6.49
CA LEU A 167 -3.16 -15.60 5.51
C LEU A 167 -1.80 -15.87 6.14
N VAL A 168 -1.64 -15.56 7.44
CA VAL A 168 -0.38 -15.78 8.17
C VAL A 168 -0.40 -17.03 9.04
N GLU A 169 -1.56 -17.61 9.34
CA GLU A 169 -1.68 -18.87 10.08
C GLU A 169 -1.25 -20.07 9.21
N ASP A 170 -1.70 -20.09 7.96
CA ASP A 170 -1.30 -21.09 6.96
C ASP A 170 0.17 -20.88 6.55
N TYR A 171 1.02 -21.85 6.88
CA TYR A 171 2.46 -21.74 6.67
C TYR A 171 2.85 -21.69 5.18
N PRO A 172 2.31 -22.56 4.29
CA PRO A 172 2.48 -22.41 2.84
C PRO A 172 2.15 -21.01 2.29
N ILE A 173 0.98 -20.45 2.66
CA ILE A 173 0.57 -19.12 2.20
C ILE A 173 1.51 -18.04 2.74
N PHE A 174 1.72 -18.03 4.05
CA PHE A 174 2.63 -17.10 4.71
C PHE A 174 4.02 -17.11 4.07
N ARG A 175 4.58 -18.31 3.87
CA ARG A 175 5.92 -18.49 3.29
C ARG A 175 5.98 -17.96 1.86
N GLY A 176 4.96 -18.23 1.05
CA GLY A 176 4.88 -17.72 -0.32
C GLY A 176 4.82 -16.20 -0.36
N LEU A 177 3.90 -15.59 0.39
CA LEU A 177 3.76 -14.13 0.47
C LEU A 177 5.03 -13.47 1.04
N PHE A 178 5.65 -14.06 2.06
CA PHE A 178 6.89 -13.55 2.65
C PHE A 178 8.06 -13.61 1.65
N LEU A 179 8.19 -14.70 0.89
CA LEU A 179 9.19 -14.83 -0.17
C LEU A 179 8.96 -13.81 -1.28
N LEU A 180 7.72 -13.65 -1.76
CA LEU A 180 7.39 -12.66 -2.78
C LEU A 180 7.69 -11.23 -2.30
N SER A 181 7.33 -10.89 -1.06
CA SER A 181 7.66 -9.59 -0.46
C SER A 181 9.18 -9.39 -0.36
N THR A 182 9.93 -10.43 0.01
CA THR A 182 11.41 -10.36 0.05
C THR A 182 11.98 -10.11 -1.35
N LEU A 183 11.50 -10.83 -2.36
CA LEU A 183 11.90 -10.66 -3.76
C LEU A 183 11.51 -9.28 -4.30
N GLY A 184 10.39 -8.72 -3.88
CA GLY A 184 9.99 -7.35 -4.19
C GLY A 184 10.93 -6.31 -3.60
N VAL A 185 11.33 -6.46 -2.34
CA VAL A 185 12.35 -5.60 -1.72
C VAL A 185 13.66 -5.68 -2.49
N LEU A 186 14.12 -6.89 -2.82
CA LEU A 186 15.33 -7.09 -3.62
C LEU A 186 15.21 -6.47 -5.01
N SER A 187 14.06 -6.59 -5.67
CA SER A 187 13.80 -5.96 -6.98
C SER A 187 13.91 -4.44 -6.89
N GLY A 188 13.34 -3.84 -5.85
CA GLY A 188 13.43 -2.40 -5.63
C GLY A 188 14.87 -1.93 -5.41
N ILE A 189 15.65 -2.67 -4.61
CA ILE A 189 17.08 -2.39 -4.39
C ILE A 189 17.85 -2.54 -5.71
N SER A 190 17.68 -3.66 -6.41
CA SER A 190 18.37 -3.92 -7.69
C SER A 190 18.07 -2.83 -8.70
N GLY A 191 16.80 -2.43 -8.86
CA GLY A 191 16.42 -1.35 -9.77
C GLY A 191 17.01 0.00 -9.40
N TYR A 192 17.07 0.34 -8.10
CA TYR A 192 17.75 1.56 -7.62
C TYR A 192 19.25 1.54 -7.93
N LEU A 193 19.89 0.38 -7.74
CA LEU A 193 21.31 0.16 -8.05
C LEU A 193 21.62 0.16 -9.56
N GLY A 194 20.61 0.18 -10.42
CA GLY A 194 20.77 0.21 -11.87
C GLY A 194 21.53 1.42 -12.40
N THR A 195 21.41 2.58 -11.74
CA THR A 195 22.18 3.79 -12.10
C THR A 195 23.69 3.62 -11.95
N ARG A 196 24.11 2.74 -11.03
CA ARG A 196 25.53 2.48 -10.71
C ARG A 196 26.07 1.24 -11.40
N TYR A 197 25.25 0.20 -11.56
CA TYR A 197 25.71 -1.13 -11.98
C TYR A 197 25.07 -1.65 -13.28
N GLY A 198 24.17 -0.90 -13.91
CA GLY A 198 23.62 -1.15 -15.26
C GLY A 198 23.23 -2.61 -15.51
N ASN A 199 24.05 -3.32 -16.28
CA ASN A 199 23.82 -4.71 -16.70
C ASN A 199 23.71 -5.71 -15.53
N LEU A 200 24.45 -5.51 -14.43
CA LEU A 200 24.37 -6.40 -13.27
C LEU A 200 23.01 -6.26 -12.56
N SER A 201 22.48 -5.04 -12.51
CA SER A 201 21.14 -4.76 -11.96
C SER A 201 20.06 -5.40 -12.83
N LEU A 202 20.17 -5.29 -14.15
CA LEU A 202 19.25 -5.96 -15.08
C LEU A 202 19.26 -7.48 -14.91
N LEU A 203 20.44 -8.10 -14.81
CA LEU A 203 20.56 -9.54 -14.60
C LEU A 203 19.95 -9.97 -13.26
N ALA A 204 20.20 -9.21 -12.20
CA ALA A 204 19.55 -9.45 -10.90
C ALA A 204 18.02 -9.34 -11.01
N LEU A 205 17.50 -8.31 -11.67
CA LEU A 205 16.05 -8.13 -11.88
C LEU A 205 15.42 -9.30 -12.66
N LEU A 206 16.11 -9.81 -13.69
CA LEU A 206 15.65 -10.98 -14.44
C LEU A 206 15.59 -12.23 -13.55
N VAL A 207 16.65 -12.52 -12.81
CA VAL A 207 16.70 -13.68 -11.90
C VAL A 207 15.61 -13.55 -10.84
N ILE A 208 15.49 -12.39 -10.20
CA ILE A 208 14.47 -12.14 -9.17
C ILE A 208 13.07 -12.28 -9.77
N GLY A 209 12.81 -11.72 -10.95
CA GLY A 209 11.52 -11.82 -11.63
C GLY A 209 11.13 -13.26 -11.96
N ILE A 210 12.05 -14.06 -12.50
CA ILE A 210 11.80 -15.48 -12.81
C ILE A 210 11.50 -16.28 -11.54
N VAL A 211 12.31 -16.09 -10.49
CA VAL A 211 12.08 -16.74 -9.19
C VAL A 211 10.72 -16.31 -8.61
N SER A 212 10.36 -15.04 -8.76
CA SER A 212 9.07 -14.51 -8.28
C SER A 212 7.90 -15.19 -8.97
N VAL A 213 7.94 -15.35 -10.30
CA VAL A 213 6.90 -16.09 -11.05
C VAL A 213 6.78 -17.52 -10.55
N PHE A 214 7.90 -18.20 -10.30
CA PHE A 214 7.87 -19.57 -9.82
C PHE A 214 7.24 -19.71 -8.43
N VAL A 215 7.55 -18.78 -7.53
CA VAL A 215 6.92 -18.72 -6.19
C VAL A 215 5.43 -18.41 -6.32
N ASP A 216 5.07 -17.45 -7.17
CA ASP A 216 3.69 -17.00 -7.38
C ASP A 216 2.80 -18.10 -7.95
N VAL A 217 3.23 -18.80 -9.01
CA VAL A 217 2.49 -19.94 -9.60
C VAL A 217 2.24 -21.05 -8.56
N ARG A 218 3.24 -21.35 -7.72
CA ARG A 218 3.08 -22.34 -6.64
C ARG A 218 2.09 -21.87 -5.59
N LEU A 219 2.15 -20.59 -5.21
CA LEU A 219 1.28 -20.00 -4.22
C LEU A 219 -0.17 -19.92 -4.71
N LEU A 220 -0.40 -19.53 -5.96
CA LEU A 220 -1.72 -19.53 -6.59
C LEU A 220 -2.30 -20.95 -6.64
N GLY A 221 -1.48 -21.97 -6.91
CA GLY A 221 -1.91 -23.36 -6.82
C GLY A 221 -2.40 -23.76 -5.42
N VAL A 222 -1.77 -23.25 -4.36
CA VAL A 222 -2.21 -23.48 -2.97
C VAL A 222 -3.49 -22.70 -2.64
N LEU A 223 -3.60 -21.45 -3.08
CA LEU A 223 -4.77 -20.60 -2.84
C LEU A 223 -6.03 -21.16 -3.52
N VAL A 224 -5.90 -21.66 -4.76
CA VAL A 224 -7.02 -22.27 -5.50
C VAL A 224 -7.54 -23.54 -4.83
N VAL A 225 -6.66 -24.32 -4.17
CA VAL A 225 -7.07 -25.56 -3.47
C VAL A 225 -7.82 -25.27 -2.17
N ILE A 226 -7.67 -24.08 -1.58
CA ILE A 226 -8.31 -23.70 -0.31
C ILE A 226 -9.72 -23.11 -0.52
N GLU A 227 -10.05 -22.66 -1.74
CA GLU A 227 -11.38 -22.13 -2.08
C GLU A 227 -12.38 -23.17 -2.60
N TRP A 228 -12.02 -24.48 -2.62
CA TRP A 228 -12.90 -25.61 -2.98
C TRP A 228 -12.97 -26.65 -1.86
#